data_AF-A0A1D6LT72-F1
#
_entry.id   AF-A0A1D6LT72-F1
#
_cell.length_a   1.000
_cell.length_b   1.000
_cell.length_c   1.000
_cell.angle_alpha   90.00
_cell.angle_beta   90.00
_cell.angle_gamma   90.00
#
_symmetry.space_group_name_H-M   'P 1'
#
loop_
_entity.id
_entity.type
_entity.pdbx_description
1 polymer ?
#
loop_
_entity_poly.entity_id
_entity_poly.type
_entity_poly.pdbx_seq_one_letter_code
_entity_poly.pdbx_strand_id
1 'polypeptide(L)'
;MKCIQSFKWIASRMDEDLHYATDLFYDCENVRSLFGSVAPYVVSQVSSSSLKKAIGFKTEVSYCDALMVLKSWITSKVPFRASMSQMWKFYTLLSEGVADAKIDIKREFMSSPSIFTPLQRPRAI
;
A
#
# COMPACT_ATOMS: atom_id res chain seq x y z
N MET A 1 -6.47 30.45 -2.50
CA MET A 1 -5.14 29.96 -2.94
C MET A 1 -5.31 28.52 -3.38
N LYS A 2 -4.92 28.16 -4.60
CA LYS A 2 -5.03 26.78 -5.12
C LYS A 2 -3.78 26.01 -4.65
N CYS A 3 -3.95 25.07 -3.70
CA CYS A 3 -2.85 24.26 -3.17
C CYS A 3 -2.45 23.18 -4.17
N ILE A 4 -1.17 22.85 -4.27
CA ILE A 4 -0.66 21.81 -5.19
C ILE A 4 -1.29 20.43 -4.92
N GLN A 5 -1.74 20.19 -3.68
CA GLN A 5 -2.45 18.98 -3.27
C GLN A 5 -3.82 18.81 -3.97
N SER A 6 -4.42 19.89 -4.46
CA SER A 6 -5.74 19.87 -5.09
C SER A 6 -5.69 19.53 -6.58
N PHE A 7 -4.52 19.18 -7.12
CA PHE A 7 -4.33 18.85 -8.53
C PHE A 7 -3.72 17.46 -8.70
N LYS A 8 -4.00 16.85 -9.85
CA LYS A 8 -3.25 15.72 -10.35
C LYS A 8 -2.02 16.26 -11.06
N TRP A 9 -0.84 16.06 -10.47
CA TRP A 9 0.40 16.64 -11.01
C TRP A 9 1.62 15.76 -10.83
N ILE A 10 1.47 14.59 -10.18
CA ILE A 10 2.60 13.73 -9.86
C ILE A 10 2.48 12.35 -10.48
N ALA A 11 3.61 11.86 -11.01
CA ALA A 11 3.71 10.55 -11.60
C ALA A 11 3.80 9.45 -10.53
N SER A 12 3.15 8.33 -10.82
CA SER A 12 3.20 7.08 -10.07
C SER A 12 4.06 6.07 -10.82
N ARG A 13 4.57 5.04 -10.14
CA ARG A 13 5.19 3.87 -10.80
C ARG A 13 4.19 2.89 -11.40
N MET A 14 2.89 3.08 -11.15
CA MET A 14 1.86 2.12 -11.54
C MET A 14 1.38 2.27 -12.98
N ASP A 15 1.42 3.49 -13.51
CA ASP A 15 0.85 3.87 -14.80
C ASP A 15 1.51 5.16 -15.31
N GLU A 16 1.09 5.63 -16.49
CA GLU A 16 1.60 6.85 -17.11
C GLU A 16 0.75 8.10 -16.77
N ASP A 17 -0.24 7.97 -15.89
CA ASP A 17 -1.17 9.04 -15.53
C ASP A 17 -0.60 9.94 -14.41
N LEU A 18 -1.19 11.14 -14.30
CA LEU A 18 -0.96 12.04 -13.18
C LEU A 18 -1.97 11.79 -12.06
N HIS A 19 -1.47 11.81 -10.83
CA HIS A 19 -2.25 11.53 -9.62
C HIS A 19 -2.19 12.66 -8.61
N TYR A 20 -3.10 12.61 -7.63
CA TYR A 20 -2.99 13.46 -6.45
C TYR A 20 -1.86 12.97 -5.57
N ALA A 21 -1.07 13.90 -5.03
CA ALA A 21 0.02 13.56 -4.13
C ALA A 21 -0.44 12.79 -2.88
N THR A 22 -1.65 13.07 -2.40
CA THR A 22 -2.26 12.44 -1.22
C THR A 22 -2.63 10.98 -1.43
N ASP A 23 -2.71 10.53 -2.68
CA ASP A 23 -3.12 9.16 -3.00
C ASP A 23 -1.92 8.22 -3.14
N LEU A 24 -0.71 8.79 -3.30
CA LEU A 24 0.52 8.04 -3.53
C LEU A 24 1.35 7.85 -2.26
N PHE A 25 2.07 6.73 -2.21
CA PHE A 25 3.05 6.46 -1.17
C PHE A 25 4.43 6.98 -1.55
N TYR A 26 5.13 7.54 -0.57
CA TYR A 26 6.56 7.74 -0.70
C TYR A 26 7.28 6.39 -0.58
N ASP A 27 8.28 6.17 -1.43
CA ASP A 27 9.01 4.89 -1.51
C ASP A 27 10.08 4.79 -0.40
N CYS A 28 9.64 4.76 0.86
CA CYS A 28 10.45 4.58 2.07
C CYS A 28 10.34 3.15 2.63
N GLU A 29 11.26 2.82 3.55
CA GLU A 29 11.32 1.50 4.16
C GLU A 29 10.02 1.10 4.89
N ASN A 30 9.38 2.02 5.60
CA ASN A 30 8.13 1.72 6.32
C ASN A 30 7.05 1.18 5.38
N VAL A 31 6.83 1.85 4.24
CA VAL A 31 5.85 1.41 3.24
C VAL A 31 6.36 0.19 2.47
N ARG A 32 7.62 0.20 2.02
CA ARG A 32 8.21 -0.88 1.21
C ARG A 32 8.29 -2.20 1.97
N SER A 33 8.48 -2.16 3.28
CA SER A 33 8.52 -3.37 4.11
C SER A 33 7.15 -4.06 4.26
N LEU A 34 6.05 -3.35 3.96
CA LEU A 34 4.68 -3.85 3.98
C LEU A 34 4.19 -4.22 2.56
N PHE A 35 4.32 -3.30 1.61
CA PHE A 35 3.77 -3.46 0.26
C PHE A 35 4.78 -3.96 -0.78
N GLY A 36 6.07 -4.01 -0.46
CA GLY A 36 7.10 -4.46 -1.38
C GLY A 36 7.15 -3.57 -2.61
N SER A 37 7.02 -4.15 -3.80
CA SER A 37 6.95 -3.40 -5.06
C SER A 37 5.52 -3.07 -5.51
N VAL A 38 4.51 -3.38 -4.69
CA VAL A 38 3.10 -3.40 -5.13
C VAL A 38 2.27 -2.41 -4.33
N ALA A 39 2.67 -1.14 -4.45
CA ALA A 39 1.91 0.01 -4.00
C ALA A 39 2.07 1.17 -5.01
N PRO A 40 1.13 2.12 -5.01
CA PRO A 40 1.21 3.30 -5.86
C PRO A 40 2.30 4.25 -5.37
N TYR A 41 3.56 3.93 -5.68
CA TYR A 41 4.71 4.71 -5.27
C TYR A 41 4.90 5.95 -6.14
N VAL A 42 5.18 7.06 -5.48
CA VAL A 42 5.59 8.30 -6.12
C VAL A 42 6.98 8.14 -6.76
N VAL A 43 7.16 8.72 -7.96
CA VAL A 43 8.47 8.70 -8.67
C VAL A 43 9.44 9.78 -8.12
N SER A 44 8.92 10.76 -7.38
CA SER A 44 9.66 11.95 -6.96
C SER A 44 10.80 11.68 -5.96
N GLN A 45 11.93 12.39 -6.14
CA GLN A 45 13.13 12.29 -5.32
C GLN A 45 13.18 13.32 -4.17
N VAL A 46 12.03 13.89 -3.75
CA VAL A 46 12.00 14.83 -2.63
C VAL A 46 12.64 14.18 -1.40
N SER A 47 13.74 14.71 -0.89
CA SER A 47 14.46 14.15 0.26
C SER A 47 13.96 14.72 1.60
N SER A 48 13.61 16.00 1.60
CA SER A 48 13.15 16.74 2.79
C SER A 48 11.87 16.16 3.38
N SER A 49 11.92 15.73 4.64
CA SER A 49 10.77 15.21 5.39
C SER A 49 9.66 16.24 5.52
N SER A 50 10.01 17.50 5.83
CA SER A 50 9.06 18.61 5.93
C SER A 50 8.32 18.84 4.61
N LEU A 51 9.03 18.74 3.49
CA LEU A 51 8.43 18.93 2.17
C LEU A 51 7.54 17.75 1.77
N LYS A 52 7.93 16.50 2.07
CA LYS A 52 7.06 15.32 1.85
C LYS A 52 5.72 15.47 2.57
N LYS A 53 5.77 15.91 3.83
CA LYS A 53 4.58 16.14 4.66
C LYS A 53 3.75 17.31 4.14
N ALA A 54 4.39 18.41 3.74
CA ALA A 54 3.69 19.56 3.17
C ALA A 54 3.03 19.25 1.82
N ILE A 55 3.63 18.38 1.00
CA ILE A 55 3.04 17.90 -0.25
C ILE A 55 1.94 16.85 0.00
N GLY A 56 1.99 16.15 1.14
CA GLY A 56 0.96 15.18 1.53
C GLY A 56 1.23 13.75 1.07
N PHE A 57 2.47 13.40 0.74
CA PHE A 57 2.82 12.00 0.43
C PHE A 57 2.59 11.11 1.65
N LYS A 58 2.03 9.91 1.42
CA LYS A 58 1.89 8.90 2.48
C LYS A 58 3.26 8.27 2.77
N THR A 59 3.80 8.54 3.95
CA THR A 59 5.05 7.94 4.44
C THR A 59 4.82 6.78 5.40
N GLU A 60 3.57 6.58 5.81
CA GLU A 60 3.10 5.53 6.70
C GLU A 60 1.89 4.85 6.07
N VAL A 61 1.64 3.61 6.48
CA VAL A 61 0.52 2.80 5.99
C VAL A 61 -0.55 2.78 7.07
N SER A 62 -1.72 3.35 6.78
CA SER A 62 -2.87 3.21 7.66
C SER A 62 -3.52 1.83 7.53
N TYR A 63 -4.35 1.44 8.50
CA TYR A 63 -5.16 0.22 8.38
C TYR A 63 -6.08 0.23 7.15
N CYS A 64 -6.63 1.41 6.81
CA CYS A 64 -7.43 1.58 5.59
C CYS A 64 -6.60 1.36 4.32
N ASP A 65 -5.38 1.89 4.28
CA ASP A 65 -4.47 1.68 3.16
C ASP A 65 -4.13 0.20 2.98
N ALA A 66 -3.79 -0.49 4.08
CA ALA A 66 -3.50 -1.92 4.07
C ALA A 66 -4.69 -2.73 3.56
N LEU A 67 -5.90 -2.41 4.04
CA LEU A 67 -7.12 -3.07 3.60
C LEU A 67 -7.43 -2.83 2.11
N MET A 68 -7.29 -1.60 1.62
CA MET A 68 -7.50 -1.27 0.21
C MET A 68 -6.52 -2.02 -0.69
N VAL A 69 -5.25 -2.08 -0.30
CA VAL A 69 -4.21 -2.79 -1.04
C VAL A 69 -4.48 -4.30 -1.01
N LEU A 70 -4.89 -4.87 0.12
CA LEU A 70 -5.29 -6.29 0.20
C LEU A 70 -6.44 -6.59 -0.77
N LYS A 71 -7.48 -5.74 -0.79
CA LYS A 71 -8.61 -5.92 -1.72
C LYS A 71 -8.16 -5.83 -3.18
N SER A 72 -7.26 -4.91 -3.50
CA SER A 72 -6.66 -4.79 -4.84
C SER A 72 -5.86 -6.05 -5.21
N TRP A 73 -5.11 -6.63 -4.27
CA TRP A 73 -4.40 -7.89 -4.50
C TRP A 73 -5.34 -9.07 -4.71
N ILE A 74 -6.45 -9.12 -3.98
CA ILE A 74 -7.47 -10.17 -4.13
C ILE A 74 -8.14 -10.13 -5.51
N THR A 75 -8.41 -8.93 -6.04
CA THR A 75 -9.06 -8.76 -7.35
C THR A 75 -8.09 -8.80 -8.53
N SER A 76 -6.80 -8.59 -8.27
CA SER A 76 -5.76 -8.60 -9.30
C SER A 76 -5.51 -10.01 -9.84
N LYS A 77 -5.39 -10.10 -11.16
CA LYS A 77 -4.96 -11.34 -11.86
C LYS A 77 -3.43 -11.44 -11.96
N VAL A 78 -2.70 -10.42 -11.52
CA VAL A 78 -1.25 -10.36 -11.64
C VAL A 78 -0.61 -11.15 -10.49
N PRO A 79 0.32 -12.07 -10.77
CA PRO A 79 1.04 -12.78 -9.72
C PRO A 79 1.81 -11.81 -8.82
N PHE A 80 1.47 -11.81 -7.54
CA PHE A 80 2.19 -11.02 -6.54
C PHE A 80 3.36 -11.81 -5.96
N ARG A 81 4.47 -11.10 -5.69
CA ARG A 81 5.63 -11.64 -4.99
C ARG A 81 5.86 -10.86 -3.71
N ALA A 82 5.87 -11.57 -2.58
CA ALA A 82 6.35 -11.05 -1.30
C ALA A 82 7.17 -12.11 -0.58
N SER A 83 8.07 -11.64 0.28
CA SER A 83 8.74 -12.51 1.25
C SER A 83 7.77 -12.89 2.38
N MET A 84 8.10 -13.97 3.09
CA MET A 84 7.38 -14.35 4.32
C MET A 84 7.44 -13.23 5.37
N SER A 85 8.58 -12.54 5.50
CA SER A 85 8.75 -11.42 6.43
C SER A 85 7.85 -10.23 6.10
N GLN A 86 7.67 -9.92 4.81
CA GLN A 86 6.76 -8.88 4.36
C GLN A 86 5.31 -9.25 4.67
N MET A 87 4.88 -10.46 4.32
CA MET A 87 3.52 -10.93 4.58
C MET A 87 3.22 -10.99 6.08
N TRP A 88 4.18 -11.44 6.90
CA TRP A 88 4.06 -11.43 8.35
C TRP A 88 3.74 -10.01 8.86
N LYS A 89 4.58 -9.02 8.51
CA LYS A 89 4.37 -7.63 8.91
C LYS A 89 3.01 -7.09 8.46
N PHE A 90 2.65 -7.39 7.21
CA PHE A 90 1.39 -6.95 6.62
C PHE A 90 0.16 -7.51 7.36
N TYR A 91 0.17 -8.81 7.68
CA TYR A 91 -0.92 -9.42 8.43
C TYR A 91 -0.94 -9.01 9.90
N THR A 92 0.22 -8.78 10.53
CA THR A 92 0.28 -8.20 11.87
C THR A 92 -0.46 -6.86 11.89
N LEU A 93 -0.14 -5.96 10.95
CA LEU A 93 -0.81 -4.66 10.85
C LEU A 93 -2.33 -4.78 10.65
N LEU A 94 -2.78 -5.69 9.78
CA LEU A 94 -4.22 -5.92 9.60
C LEU A 94 -4.87 -6.47 10.88
N SER A 95 -4.21 -7.41 11.57
CA SER A 95 -4.73 -7.98 12.81
C SER A 95 -4.83 -6.95 13.94
N GLU A 96 -3.89 -6.02 14.03
CA GLU A 96 -3.93 -4.89 14.94
C GLU A 96 -5.11 -3.97 14.61
N GLY A 97 -5.33 -3.65 13.34
CA GLY A 97 -6.49 -2.86 12.90
C GLY A 97 -7.83 -3.51 13.25
N VAL A 98 -7.90 -4.84 13.28
CA VAL A 98 -9.08 -5.60 13.69
C VAL A 98 -9.25 -5.57 15.20
N ALA A 99 -8.16 -5.80 15.95
CA ALA A 99 -8.17 -5.74 17.42
C ALA A 99 -8.59 -4.36 17.93
N ASP A 100 -8.16 -3.30 17.23
CA ASP A 100 -8.52 -1.91 17.48
C ASP A 100 -9.95 -1.53 17.02
N ALA A 101 -10.72 -2.46 16.46
CA ALA A 101 -12.03 -2.23 15.83
C ALA A 101 -12.03 -1.17 14.70
N LYS A 102 -10.86 -0.91 14.10
CA LYS A 102 -10.70 -0.02 12.93
C LYS A 102 -11.01 -0.75 11.61
N ILE A 103 -10.92 -2.08 11.60
CA ILE A 103 -11.32 -2.95 10.50
C ILE A 103 -12.46 -3.86 10.97
N ASP A 104 -13.62 -3.74 10.34
CA ASP A 104 -14.74 -4.68 10.54
C ASP A 104 -14.60 -5.86 9.57
N ILE A 105 -13.91 -6.92 9.98
CA ILE A 105 -13.67 -8.11 9.12
C ILE A 105 -14.98 -8.63 8.53
N LYS A 106 -16.06 -8.70 9.33
CA LYS A 106 -17.33 -9.25 8.86
C LYS A 106 -17.82 -8.39 7.71
N ARG A 107 -17.94 -7.08 7.89
CA ARG A 107 -18.35 -6.20 6.80
C ARG A 107 -17.44 -6.30 5.58
N GLU A 108 -16.13 -6.34 5.79
CA GLU A 108 -15.14 -6.23 4.70
C GLU A 108 -14.94 -7.53 3.89
N PHE A 109 -15.16 -8.70 4.49
CA PHE A 109 -14.86 -10.01 3.88
C PHE A 109 -16.04 -10.98 3.75
N MET A 110 -17.23 -10.65 4.29
CA MET A 110 -18.40 -11.55 4.21
C MET A 110 -18.81 -11.86 2.75
N SER A 111 -18.63 -10.94 1.82
CA SER A 111 -18.98 -11.14 0.41
C SER A 111 -17.90 -11.84 -0.41
N SER A 112 -16.66 -11.93 0.07
CA SER A 112 -15.52 -12.47 -0.69
C SER A 112 -14.42 -13.00 0.24
N PRO A 113 -14.67 -14.10 0.98
CA PRO A 113 -13.67 -14.70 1.84
C PRO A 113 -12.48 -15.18 0.99
N SER A 114 -11.28 -14.72 1.33
CA SER A 114 -10.07 -14.97 0.55
C SER A 114 -8.91 -15.33 1.49
N ILE A 115 -8.16 -16.37 1.15
CA ILE A 115 -6.91 -16.71 1.82
C ILE A 115 -5.79 -16.37 0.85
N PHE A 116 -4.94 -15.41 1.24
CA PHE A 116 -3.79 -15.05 0.42
C PHE A 116 -2.56 -15.79 0.93
N THR A 117 -1.95 -16.58 0.05
CA THR A 117 -0.72 -17.32 0.34
C THR A 117 0.42 -16.68 -0.46
N PRO A 118 1.55 -16.31 0.18
CA PRO A 118 2.72 -15.90 -0.59
C PRO A 118 3.12 -17.06 -1.51
N LEU A 119 3.14 -16.81 -2.82
CA LEU A 119 3.67 -17.75 -3.80
C LEU A 119 5.14 -18.07 -3.46
N GLN A 120 5.38 -19.19 -2.78
CA GLN A 120 6.69 -19.82 -2.76
C GLN A 120 6.95 -20.40 -4.15
N ARG A 121 8.03 -20.00 -4.82
CA ARG A 121 8.59 -20.87 -5.86
C ARG A 121 9.31 -22.05 -5.19
N PRO A 122 9.32 -23.25 -5.81
CA PRO A 122 10.09 -24.38 -5.33
C PRO A 122 11.57 -24.00 -5.24
N ARG A 123 12.27 -24.48 -4.22
CA ARG A 123 13.74 -24.48 -4.24
C ARG A 123 14.17 -25.19 -5.53
N ALA A 124 14.89 -24.51 -6.40
CA ALA A 124 15.62 -25.18 -7.47
C ALA A 124 16.62 -26.13 -6.78
N ILE A 125 16.50 -27.42 -7.08
CA ILE A 125 17.52 -28.44 -6.79
C ILE A 125 18.42 -28.49 -8.03
#